data_AF-A0A6L5Y523-F1
#
_entry.id   AF-A0A6L5Y523-F1
#
_cell.length_a   1.000
_cell.length_b   1.000
_cell.length_c   1.000
_cell.angle_alpha   90.00
_cell.angle_beta   90.00
_cell.angle_gamma   90.00
#
_symmetry.space_group_name_H-M   'P 1'
#
loop_
_entity.id
_entity.type
_entity.pdbx_description
1 polymer ?
#
loop_
_entity_poly.entity_id
_entity_poly.type
_entity_poly.pdbx_seq_one_letter_code
_entity_poly.pdbx_strand_id
1 'polypeptide(L)'
;MAIKSSDQITVVDLTDGYSVNLTNDSFTFAGDKDGKIATQQSTTTVIQALRGDEEPTISVDNSQITKPSGVTTSWNANTKTLTITVSISVASGGVVTIPVVLDGSVTINKVFSFAIAKTGATGETGATGRGISSTTIEYQVGSSGTTVPTGTWSSSPVATTAQGQFLWTRTTIHYTSGSDSVSYSVAAHGSTGGQGATGRGISSTVVEYQVGTSGTSAPTGTWSTSPVATTAQGQYLWTRTTIHYTSGSDSISYSVAAHGKQGSQGNPGVDAILISITASNGNIFKNNSGSTILTAHVYKAGAEVTGSALTALGTIKWYKDGGSIDVGTGTTLTVNASDVTSKAVYEARLEG
;
A
#
# COMPACT_ATOMS: atom_id res chain seq x y z
N MET A 1 29.15 -21.01 -36.21
CA MET A 1 28.44 -22.30 -36.24
C MET A 1 26.94 -21.99 -36.16
N ALA A 2 26.02 -22.87 -36.57
CA ALA A 2 24.60 -22.53 -36.51
C ALA A 2 24.08 -22.70 -35.07
N ILE A 3 23.28 -21.76 -34.59
CA ILE A 3 22.55 -21.89 -33.32
C ILE A 3 21.30 -22.71 -33.62
N LYS A 4 21.21 -23.93 -33.07
CA LYS A 4 20.08 -24.85 -33.28
C LYS A 4 18.95 -24.64 -32.28
N SER A 5 19.31 -24.22 -31.07
CA SER A 5 18.39 -23.84 -30.01
C SER A 5 19.14 -23.01 -28.97
N SER A 6 18.43 -22.18 -28.21
CA SER A 6 18.99 -21.34 -27.16
C SER A 6 17.94 -21.04 -26.10
N ASP A 7 18.38 -20.92 -24.84
CA ASP A 7 17.57 -20.41 -23.74
C ASP A 7 18.39 -19.40 -22.91
N GLN A 8 17.70 -18.55 -22.15
CA GLN A 8 18.32 -17.49 -21.34
C GLN A 8 17.75 -17.47 -19.92
N ILE A 9 18.65 -17.43 -18.93
CA ILE A 9 18.29 -17.17 -17.54
C ILE A 9 18.92 -15.86 -17.07
N THR A 10 18.13 -15.02 -16.41
CA THR A 10 18.65 -13.85 -15.69
C THR A 10 19.01 -14.25 -14.28
N VAL A 11 20.25 -14.00 -13.88
CA VAL A 11 20.72 -14.08 -12.49
C VAL A 11 20.85 -12.65 -11.96
N VAL A 12 20.41 -12.43 -10.72
CA VAL A 12 20.42 -11.10 -10.07
C VAL A 12 21.18 -11.22 -8.76
N ASP A 13 22.00 -10.23 -8.41
CA ASP A 13 22.53 -10.06 -7.05
C ASP A 13 21.93 -8.79 -6.44
N LEU A 14 21.22 -8.95 -5.32
CA LEU A 14 20.56 -7.86 -4.62
C LEU A 14 21.40 -7.42 -3.42
N THR A 15 21.86 -6.18 -3.44
CA THR A 15 22.38 -5.52 -2.24
C THR A 15 21.20 -5.10 -1.35
N ASP A 16 21.13 -5.64 -0.13
CA ASP A 16 20.11 -5.26 0.83
C ASP A 16 20.28 -3.80 1.29
N GLY A 17 19.17 -3.13 1.60
CA GLY A 17 19.18 -1.75 2.08
C GLY A 17 19.72 -1.62 3.51
N TYR A 18 20.48 -0.56 3.76
CA TYR A 18 20.95 -0.22 5.10
C TYR A 18 19.91 0.60 5.87
N SER A 19 19.67 0.22 7.12
CA SER A 19 18.95 1.01 8.12
C SER A 19 19.91 1.38 9.25
N VAL A 20 19.86 2.63 9.73
CA VAL A 20 20.69 3.10 10.85
C VAL A 20 19.86 3.91 11.82
N ASN A 21 19.83 3.48 13.08
CA ASN A 21 19.11 4.12 14.17
C ASN A 21 20.08 4.57 15.28
N LEU A 22 19.69 5.65 15.96
CA LEU A 22 20.27 6.08 17.21
C LEU A 22 19.30 5.66 18.32
N THR A 23 19.77 5.08 19.43
CA THR A 23 18.88 4.76 20.56
C THR A 23 18.31 6.01 21.23
N ASN A 24 18.93 7.17 21.02
CA ASN A 24 18.30 8.48 21.13
C ASN A 24 18.86 9.39 20.04
N ASP A 25 17.97 9.96 19.22
CA ASP A 25 18.31 10.97 18.21
C ASP A 25 18.30 12.40 18.79
N SER A 26 17.89 12.54 20.04
CA SER A 26 17.78 13.82 20.71
C SER A 26 17.88 13.74 22.22
N PHE A 27 18.31 14.85 22.84
CA PHE A 27 18.43 14.97 24.29
C PHE A 27 18.24 16.42 24.75
N THR A 28 17.67 16.62 25.94
CA THR A 28 17.57 17.96 26.55
C THR A 28 18.48 18.02 27.77
N PHE A 29 19.54 18.82 27.68
CA PHE A 29 20.44 19.08 28.80
C PHE A 29 19.81 20.05 29.80
N ALA A 30 20.17 19.93 31.08
CA ALA A 30 19.73 20.87 32.11
C ALA A 30 20.53 22.18 31.97
N GLY A 31 19.83 23.31 31.88
CA GLY A 31 20.44 24.63 31.87
C GLY A 31 20.04 25.49 33.07
N ASP A 32 20.78 26.58 33.24
CA ASP A 32 20.45 27.63 34.19
C ASP A 32 19.15 28.39 33.80
N LYS A 33 18.84 29.45 34.55
CA LYS A 33 17.69 30.35 34.27
C LYS A 33 17.75 31.02 32.89
N ASP A 34 18.93 31.17 32.30
CA ASP A 34 19.14 31.85 31.02
C ASP A 34 19.13 30.85 29.85
N GLY A 35 19.26 29.55 30.14
CA GLY A 35 19.30 28.46 29.15
C GLY A 35 20.72 28.05 28.75
N LYS A 36 21.71 28.24 29.62
CA LYS A 36 23.11 27.87 29.41
C LYS A 36 23.50 26.63 30.21
N ILE A 37 24.50 25.89 29.73
CA ILE A 37 25.08 24.75 30.45
C ILE A 37 25.85 25.26 31.69
N ALA A 38 25.29 25.06 32.89
CA ALA A 38 25.89 25.49 34.15
C ALA A 38 27.08 24.61 34.60
N THR A 39 26.99 23.31 34.32
CA THR A 39 28.04 22.30 34.58
C THR A 39 28.14 21.38 33.37
N GLN A 40 29.34 20.89 33.07
CA GLN A 40 29.57 19.96 31.96
C GLN A 40 28.67 18.74 32.11
N GLN A 41 27.96 18.40 31.04
CA GLN A 41 27.04 17.26 30.99
C GLN A 41 27.35 16.40 29.78
N SER A 42 27.01 15.11 29.86
CA SER A 42 27.12 14.18 28.75
C SER A 42 25.90 13.29 28.65
N THR A 43 25.68 12.76 27.46
CA THR A 43 24.71 11.72 27.16
C THR A 43 25.34 10.73 26.19
N THR A 44 24.71 9.57 26.01
CA THR A 44 25.19 8.53 25.10
C THR A 44 24.06 8.07 24.18
N THR A 45 24.38 7.79 22.93
CA THR A 45 23.52 7.01 22.03
C THR A 45 24.28 5.80 21.52
N VAL A 46 23.59 4.67 21.37
CA VAL A 46 24.11 3.51 20.65
C VAL A 46 23.68 3.63 19.20
N ILE A 47 24.61 3.34 18.29
CA ILE A 47 24.35 3.30 16.85
C ILE A 47 24.02 1.84 16.51
N GLN A 48 22.80 1.61 16.02
CA GLN A 48 22.33 0.31 15.60
C GLN A 48 22.15 0.35 14.09
N ALA A 49 22.73 -0.61 13.37
CA ALA A 49 22.58 -0.72 11.92
C ALA A 49 22.14 -2.13 11.53
N LEU A 50 21.40 -2.22 10.43
CA LEU A 50 21.03 -3.48 9.78
C LEU A 50 21.21 -3.33 8.27
N ARG A 51 21.63 -4.42 7.62
CA ARG A 51 21.68 -4.59 6.17
C ARG A 51 20.86 -5.84 5.85
N GLY A 52 19.58 -5.63 5.54
CA GLY A 52 18.60 -6.72 5.58
C GLY A 52 18.40 -7.21 7.01
N ASP A 53 18.67 -8.50 7.26
CA ASP A 53 18.63 -9.16 8.56
C ASP A 53 20.02 -9.31 9.23
N GLU A 54 21.11 -8.90 8.56
CA GLU A 54 22.47 -8.92 9.09
C GLU A 54 22.86 -7.60 9.77
N GLU A 55 23.74 -7.65 10.78
CA GLU A 55 24.40 -6.44 11.30
C GLU A 55 25.69 -6.16 10.49
N PRO A 56 25.79 -5.03 9.78
CA PRO A 56 27.01 -4.64 9.06
C PRO A 56 28.11 -4.18 10.01
N THR A 57 29.33 -4.06 9.52
CA THR A 57 30.42 -3.44 10.28
C THR A 57 30.14 -1.94 10.45
N ILE A 58 30.12 -1.44 11.70
CA ILE A 58 29.81 -0.03 12.02
C ILE A 58 31.06 0.69 12.49
N SER A 59 31.37 1.84 11.88
CA SER A 59 32.44 2.73 12.33
C SER A 59 32.05 4.20 12.25
N VAL A 60 32.67 5.02 13.09
CA VAL A 60 32.50 6.49 13.11
C VAL A 60 33.86 7.13 13.28
N ASP A 61 34.26 7.97 12.34
CA ASP A 61 35.43 8.84 12.50
C ASP A 61 35.03 10.11 13.25
N ASN A 62 35.52 10.21 14.48
CA ASN A 62 35.28 11.32 15.41
C ASN A 62 35.73 12.69 14.85
N SER A 63 36.68 12.70 13.91
CA SER A 63 37.18 13.91 13.23
C SER A 63 36.20 14.45 12.18
N GLN A 64 35.40 13.57 11.56
CA GLN A 64 34.40 13.92 10.55
C GLN A 64 33.05 14.34 11.14
N ILE A 65 32.86 14.18 12.46
CA ILE A 65 31.63 14.62 13.15
C ILE A 65 31.57 16.15 13.20
N THR A 66 30.64 16.72 12.43
CA THR A 66 30.28 18.14 12.50
C THR A 66 29.47 18.42 13.77
N LYS A 67 29.89 19.41 14.57
CA LYS A 67 29.31 19.72 15.88
C LYS A 67 29.53 21.19 16.27
N PRO A 68 28.70 21.78 17.16
CA PRO A 68 28.88 23.15 17.63
C PRO A 68 30.15 23.31 18.47
N SER A 69 30.66 24.54 18.57
CA SER A 69 31.75 24.85 19.51
C SER A 69 31.34 24.52 20.95
N GLY A 70 32.28 24.01 21.75
CA GLY A 70 32.02 23.57 23.12
C GLY A 70 31.37 22.18 23.24
N VAL A 71 31.07 21.50 22.14
CA VAL A 71 30.60 20.10 22.11
C VAL A 71 31.74 19.16 21.73
N THR A 72 31.89 18.04 22.42
CA THR A 72 32.86 16.98 22.09
C THR A 72 32.19 15.62 21.96
N THR A 73 32.84 14.71 21.23
CA THR A 73 32.31 13.37 20.92
C THR A 73 33.36 12.29 21.14
N SER A 74 32.93 11.12 21.62
CA SER A 74 33.79 9.95 21.83
C SER A 74 33.11 8.68 21.32
N TRP A 75 33.71 8.01 20.33
CA TRP A 75 33.21 6.76 19.76
C TRP A 75 33.84 5.54 20.46
N ASN A 76 33.00 4.60 20.90
CA ASN A 76 33.42 3.28 21.38
C ASN A 76 32.88 2.21 20.43
N ALA A 77 33.78 1.65 19.61
CA ALA A 77 33.44 0.62 18.62
C ALA A 77 32.91 -0.68 19.25
N ASN A 78 33.42 -1.08 20.43
CA ASN A 78 33.05 -2.36 21.06
C ASN A 78 31.58 -2.37 21.50
N THR A 79 31.08 -1.24 22.02
CA THR A 79 29.69 -1.08 22.46
C THR A 79 28.83 -0.30 21.46
N LYS A 80 29.38 0.01 20.26
CA LYS A 80 28.77 0.85 19.23
C LYS A 80 28.17 2.15 19.79
N THR A 81 28.82 2.74 20.79
CA THR A 81 28.30 3.87 21.57
C THR A 81 29.03 5.16 21.21
N LEU A 82 28.27 6.22 20.93
CA LEU A 82 28.78 7.58 20.83
C LEU A 82 28.40 8.35 22.10
N THR A 83 29.41 8.80 22.85
CA THR A 83 29.23 9.78 23.93
C THR A 83 29.28 11.18 23.36
N ILE A 84 28.31 12.02 23.72
CA ILE A 84 28.21 13.43 23.35
C ILE A 84 28.28 14.25 24.63
N THR A 85 29.24 15.17 24.71
CA THR A 85 29.51 15.97 25.91
C THR A 85 29.39 17.45 25.58
N VAL A 86 28.58 18.18 26.34
CA VAL A 86 28.41 19.64 26.24
C VAL A 86 29.15 20.33 27.39
N SER A 87 30.01 21.29 27.04
CA SER A 87 30.74 22.10 28.03
C SER A 87 29.99 23.39 28.38
N ILE A 88 30.45 24.08 29.42
CA ILE A 88 29.83 25.30 29.96
C ILE A 88 29.84 26.51 28.99
N SER A 89 30.57 26.43 27.88
CA SER A 89 30.54 27.47 26.83
C SER A 89 29.33 27.35 25.89
N VAL A 90 28.58 26.24 25.95
CA VAL A 90 27.39 26.01 25.12
C VAL A 90 26.19 26.76 25.73
N ALA A 91 25.68 27.74 24.98
CA ALA A 91 24.62 28.66 25.42
C ALA A 91 23.29 28.52 24.63
N SER A 92 23.20 27.53 23.74
CA SER A 92 22.01 27.23 22.94
C SER A 92 21.95 25.74 22.61
N GLY A 93 20.76 25.26 22.22
CA GLY A 93 20.64 23.97 21.54
C GLY A 93 21.43 23.94 20.22
N GLY A 94 21.61 22.73 19.68
CA GLY A 94 22.40 22.51 18.48
C GLY A 94 22.26 21.10 17.90
N VAL A 95 22.97 20.84 16.81
CA VAL A 95 22.96 19.56 16.08
C VAL A 95 24.37 19.02 15.95
N VAL A 96 24.52 17.72 16.20
CA VAL A 96 25.71 16.93 15.92
C VAL A 96 25.40 16.01 14.75
N THR A 97 26.09 16.20 13.61
CA THR A 97 25.97 15.34 12.44
C THR A 97 27.06 14.28 12.47
N ILE A 98 26.64 13.01 12.47
CA ILE A 98 27.46 11.83 12.70
C ILE A 98 27.53 11.03 11.39
N PRO A 99 28.66 11.03 10.66
CA PRO A 99 28.86 10.14 9.53
C PRO A 99 29.08 8.72 10.04
N VAL A 100 28.07 7.86 9.86
CA VAL A 100 28.16 6.43 10.20
C VAL A 100 28.61 5.68 8.95
N VAL A 101 29.79 5.07 9.00
CA VAL A 101 30.36 4.30 7.90
C VAL A 101 30.07 2.82 8.13
N LEU A 102 29.43 2.20 7.14
CA LEU A 102 28.97 0.82 7.08
C LEU A 102 29.76 0.07 6.02
N ASP A 103 30.27 -1.11 6.37
CA ASP A 103 31.01 -2.01 5.47
C ASP A 103 32.12 -1.30 4.67
N GLY A 104 32.80 -0.37 5.37
CA GLY A 104 33.93 0.42 4.87
C GLY A 104 33.64 1.37 3.70
N SER A 105 32.41 1.42 3.19
CA SER A 105 32.11 1.99 1.87
C SER A 105 30.84 2.84 1.82
N VAL A 106 29.81 2.50 2.59
CA VAL A 106 28.53 3.25 2.63
C VAL A 106 28.53 4.19 3.82
N THR A 107 28.23 5.47 3.60
CA THR A 107 28.12 6.46 4.69
C THR A 107 26.70 6.97 4.84
N ILE A 108 26.14 6.86 6.04
CA ILE A 108 24.82 7.40 6.40
C ILE A 108 25.01 8.46 7.49
N ASN A 109 24.66 9.71 7.17
CA ASN A 109 24.70 10.81 8.13
C ASN A 109 23.50 10.75 9.07
N LYS A 110 23.73 10.49 10.35
CA LYS A 110 22.72 10.63 11.40
C LYS A 110 22.82 12.02 12.03
N VAL A 111 21.67 12.57 12.42
CA VAL A 111 21.54 13.85 13.10
C VAL A 111 21.14 13.57 14.54
N PHE A 112 21.96 14.05 15.48
CA PHE A 112 21.62 14.11 16.90
C PHE A 112 21.33 15.55 17.29
N SER A 113 20.11 15.83 17.77
CA SER A 113 19.66 17.19 18.11
C SER A 113 19.58 17.38 19.62
N PHE A 114 20.17 18.45 20.16
CA PHE A 114 20.06 18.74 21.59
C PHE A 114 19.46 20.11 21.88
N ALA A 115 18.68 20.16 22.96
CA ALA A 115 18.15 21.39 23.55
C ALA A 115 18.77 21.64 24.93
N ILE A 116 18.58 22.85 25.45
CA ILE A 116 18.92 23.19 26.84
C ILE A 116 17.64 23.69 27.51
N ALA A 117 17.20 22.99 28.55
CA ALA A 117 16.05 23.41 29.34
C ALA A 117 16.41 24.62 30.22
N LYS A 118 15.53 25.61 30.29
CA LYS A 118 15.65 26.68 31.28
C LYS A 118 15.12 26.18 32.62
N THR A 119 15.89 26.38 33.69
CA THR A 119 15.37 26.17 35.04
C THR A 119 14.31 27.23 35.34
N GLY A 120 13.08 26.79 35.61
CA GLY A 120 11.95 27.68 35.89
C GLY A 120 12.05 28.39 37.25
N ALA A 121 11.49 29.59 37.34
CA ALA A 121 11.29 30.25 38.62
C ALA A 121 10.14 29.59 39.40
N THR A 122 10.31 29.38 40.71
CA THR A 122 9.27 28.84 41.58
C THR A 122 8.07 29.79 41.63
N GLY A 123 6.85 29.30 41.40
CA GLY A 123 5.64 30.12 41.42
C GLY A 123 5.17 30.49 42.83
N GLU A 124 4.54 31.66 42.96
CA GLU A 124 3.90 32.10 44.22
C GLU A 124 2.55 31.39 44.45
N THR A 125 2.13 31.33 45.72
CA THR A 125 0.89 30.64 46.14
C THR A 125 -0.37 31.43 45.77
N GLY A 126 -1.34 30.77 45.12
CA GLY A 126 -2.60 31.39 44.70
C GLY A 126 -3.61 31.66 45.84
N ALA A 127 -4.50 32.62 45.61
CA ALA A 127 -5.56 33.01 46.55
C ALA A 127 -6.77 32.05 46.53
N THR A 128 -7.59 32.09 47.60
CA THR A 128 -8.76 31.22 47.80
C THR A 128 -9.98 31.61 46.95
N GLY A 129 -10.75 30.59 46.52
CA GLY A 129 -11.92 30.74 45.66
C GLY A 129 -13.26 31.01 46.38
N ARG A 130 -14.28 31.44 45.62
CA ARG A 130 -15.66 31.71 46.08
C ARG A 130 -16.58 30.50 45.86
N GLY A 131 -17.58 30.32 46.74
CA GLY A 131 -18.52 29.19 46.70
C GLY A 131 -19.98 29.56 46.39
N ILE A 132 -20.83 28.54 46.27
CA ILE A 132 -22.29 28.62 46.16
C ILE A 132 -22.90 28.39 47.55
N SER A 133 -23.96 29.13 47.90
CA SER A 133 -24.64 29.00 49.20
C SER A 133 -25.94 28.17 49.13
N SER A 134 -26.76 28.32 48.08
CA SER A 134 -27.97 27.51 47.89
C SER A 134 -28.53 27.59 46.45
N THR A 135 -29.59 26.83 46.15
CA THR A 135 -30.29 26.86 44.85
C THR A 135 -31.77 26.49 45.04
N THR A 136 -32.66 27.14 44.29
CA THR A 136 -34.14 26.99 44.37
C THR A 136 -34.73 26.76 42.97
N ILE A 137 -35.75 25.91 42.84
CA ILE A 137 -36.39 25.58 41.55
C ILE A 137 -37.92 25.59 41.68
N GLU A 138 -38.61 26.17 40.69
CA GLU A 138 -40.07 26.33 40.66
C GLU A 138 -40.65 26.18 39.23
N TYR A 139 -41.97 26.02 39.08
CA TYR A 139 -42.66 25.69 37.83
C TYR A 139 -43.95 26.49 37.62
N GLN A 140 -44.33 26.72 36.35
CA GLN A 140 -45.63 27.29 35.95
C GLN A 140 -46.02 26.88 34.52
N VAL A 141 -47.30 26.57 34.25
CA VAL A 141 -47.78 26.37 32.85
C VAL A 141 -48.04 27.72 32.18
N GLY A 142 -47.62 27.84 30.92
CA GLY A 142 -47.83 28.99 30.05
C GLY A 142 -48.48 28.62 28.72
N SER A 143 -49.10 29.62 28.09
CA SER A 143 -49.65 29.56 26.73
C SER A 143 -48.64 29.91 25.63
N SER A 144 -47.40 30.27 26.01
CA SER A 144 -46.32 30.67 25.11
C SER A 144 -45.06 29.87 25.41
N GLY A 145 -44.36 29.45 24.36
CA GLY A 145 -43.03 28.84 24.43
C GLY A 145 -41.87 29.83 24.51
N THR A 146 -42.13 31.13 24.58
CA THR A 146 -41.09 32.18 24.57
C THR A 146 -41.30 33.29 25.60
N THR A 147 -42.50 33.43 26.17
CA THR A 147 -42.82 34.45 27.18
C THR A 147 -42.90 33.82 28.58
N VAL A 148 -41.99 34.24 29.48
CA VAL A 148 -42.01 33.81 30.88
C VAL A 148 -43.34 34.20 31.54
N PRO A 149 -44.07 33.27 32.17
CA PRO A 149 -45.34 33.58 32.80
C PRO A 149 -45.15 34.33 34.14
N THR A 150 -46.07 35.25 34.43
CA THR A 150 -45.97 36.21 35.56
C THR A 150 -46.86 35.85 36.75
N GLY A 151 -47.28 34.59 36.87
CA GLY A 151 -48.18 34.16 37.95
C GLY A 151 -47.44 33.65 39.17
N THR A 152 -48.18 33.00 40.06
CA THR A 152 -47.60 32.29 41.21
C THR A 152 -46.80 31.09 40.72
N TRP A 153 -45.51 31.07 41.03
CA TRP A 153 -44.62 29.95 40.77
C TRP A 153 -44.80 28.87 41.84
N SER A 154 -44.77 27.60 41.43
CA SER A 154 -44.97 26.44 42.30
C SER A 154 -43.66 25.70 42.52
N SER A 155 -43.33 25.33 43.76
CA SER A 155 -42.18 24.45 44.05
C SER A 155 -42.36 23.00 43.54
N SER A 156 -43.53 22.67 43.00
CA SER A 156 -43.87 21.36 42.41
C SER A 156 -44.29 21.50 40.93
N PRO A 157 -43.90 20.57 40.02
CA PRO A 157 -44.27 20.60 38.61
C PRO A 157 -45.78 20.58 38.32
N VAL A 158 -46.18 21.16 37.18
CA VAL A 158 -47.57 21.28 36.72
C VAL A 158 -47.68 20.76 35.28
N ALA A 159 -48.77 20.11 34.89
CA ALA A 159 -48.89 19.44 33.58
C ALA A 159 -49.57 20.28 32.48
N THR A 160 -49.13 20.12 31.23
CA THR A 160 -49.79 20.65 30.02
C THR A 160 -50.70 19.59 29.39
N THR A 161 -51.93 19.95 29.05
CA THR A 161 -53.03 19.02 28.69
C THR A 161 -53.52 19.14 27.24
N ALA A 162 -52.97 20.04 26.42
CA ALA A 162 -53.38 20.23 25.03
C ALA A 162 -52.20 20.54 24.10
N GLN A 163 -52.37 20.27 22.79
CA GLN A 163 -51.45 20.74 21.75
C GLN A 163 -51.34 22.26 21.79
N GLY A 164 -50.12 22.79 21.63
CA GLY A 164 -49.83 24.22 21.73
C GLY A 164 -49.72 24.79 23.16
N GLN A 165 -49.76 23.96 24.22
CA GLN A 165 -49.43 24.40 25.58
C GLN A 165 -47.96 24.17 25.93
N PHE A 166 -47.46 24.92 26.93
CA PHE A 166 -46.05 24.93 27.32
C PHE A 166 -45.86 24.91 28.85
N LEU A 167 -44.94 24.07 29.36
CA LEU A 167 -44.58 24.04 30.79
C LEU A 167 -43.27 24.81 31.02
N TRP A 168 -43.28 25.82 31.87
CA TRP A 168 -42.10 26.59 32.28
C TRP A 168 -41.51 26.12 33.61
N THR A 169 -40.17 26.19 33.71
CA THR A 169 -39.39 26.00 34.94
C THR A 169 -38.53 27.24 35.21
N ARG A 170 -38.30 27.61 36.47
CA ARG A 170 -37.38 28.66 36.96
C ARG A 170 -36.37 28.06 37.92
N THR A 171 -35.10 28.45 37.82
CA THR A 171 -34.02 28.08 38.74
C THR A 171 -33.26 29.31 39.21
N THR A 172 -33.02 29.45 40.52
CA THR A 172 -32.25 30.53 41.15
C THR A 172 -31.07 29.96 41.93
N ILE A 173 -29.85 30.46 41.72
CA ILE A 173 -28.62 30.08 42.45
C ILE A 173 -28.15 31.26 43.31
N HIS A 174 -27.86 31.01 44.58
CA HIS A 174 -27.31 31.97 45.53
C HIS A 174 -25.82 31.69 45.76
N TYR A 175 -24.97 32.72 45.79
CA TYR A 175 -23.52 32.57 46.02
C TYR A 175 -23.10 33.02 47.43
N THR A 176 -21.99 32.47 47.98
CA THR A 176 -21.47 32.89 49.30
C THR A 176 -20.99 34.34 49.36
N SER A 177 -20.90 35.02 48.21
CA SER A 177 -20.68 36.46 48.08
C SER A 177 -21.95 37.32 48.23
N GLY A 178 -23.12 36.72 48.45
CA GLY A 178 -24.40 37.45 48.60
C GLY A 178 -25.02 37.93 47.28
N SER A 179 -24.67 37.30 46.16
CA SER A 179 -25.17 37.60 44.82
C SER A 179 -25.93 36.40 44.26
N ASP A 180 -26.92 36.64 43.39
CA ASP A 180 -27.80 35.59 42.84
C ASP A 180 -27.78 35.52 41.29
N SER A 181 -28.17 34.39 40.71
CA SER A 181 -28.43 34.22 39.27
C SER A 181 -29.71 33.40 39.01
N VAL A 182 -30.45 33.70 37.93
CA VAL A 182 -31.77 33.11 37.63
C VAL A 182 -31.87 32.67 36.16
N SER A 183 -32.50 31.52 35.91
CA SER A 183 -32.66 30.90 34.57
C SER A 183 -34.03 30.23 34.38
N TYR A 184 -34.46 30.01 33.12
CA TYR A 184 -35.76 29.43 32.75
C TYR A 184 -35.70 28.38 31.62
N SER A 185 -36.67 27.46 31.53
CA SER A 185 -36.80 26.47 30.44
C SER A 185 -38.26 26.11 30.10
N VAL A 186 -38.54 25.57 28.89
CA VAL A 186 -39.90 25.38 28.35
C VAL A 186 -40.02 24.28 27.25
N ALA A 187 -41.18 23.61 27.10
CA ALA A 187 -41.40 22.47 26.17
C ALA A 187 -42.80 22.47 25.47
N ALA A 188 -42.96 21.77 24.33
CA ALA A 188 -44.15 21.84 23.43
C ALA A 188 -44.54 20.49 22.76
N HIS A 189 -45.75 20.39 22.15
CA HIS A 189 -46.33 19.16 21.56
C HIS A 189 -46.84 19.34 20.10
N GLY A 190 -46.54 18.42 19.17
CA GLY A 190 -47.01 18.44 17.76
C GLY A 190 -46.69 17.16 16.94
N SER A 191 -47.13 17.08 15.67
CA SER A 191 -46.84 15.99 14.69
C SER A 191 -47.09 16.39 13.21
N THR A 192 -46.45 15.71 12.24
CA THR A 192 -46.53 15.91 10.76
C THR A 192 -46.39 14.59 9.97
N GLY A 193 -46.66 14.57 8.65
CA GLY A 193 -46.23 13.45 7.78
C GLY A 193 -46.55 13.51 6.27
N GLY A 194 -45.57 13.08 5.46
CA GLY A 194 -45.75 12.17 4.31
C GLY A 194 -45.95 12.70 2.87
N GLN A 195 -45.18 12.17 1.91
CA GLN A 195 -45.39 12.25 0.44
C GLN A 195 -45.19 10.86 -0.22
N GLY A 196 -45.85 10.59 -1.36
CA GLY A 196 -45.81 9.33 -2.14
C GLY A 196 -45.09 9.37 -3.51
N ALA A 197 -45.10 8.24 -4.25
CA ALA A 197 -44.14 7.88 -5.32
C ALA A 197 -44.72 7.66 -6.76
N THR A 198 -43.92 7.06 -7.68
CA THR A 198 -44.14 6.98 -9.17
C THR A 198 -43.84 5.58 -9.79
N GLY A 199 -44.18 5.30 -11.07
CA GLY A 199 -43.87 4.06 -11.87
C GLY A 199 -44.07 4.28 -13.40
N ARG A 200 -43.97 3.36 -14.40
CA ARG A 200 -43.76 1.87 -14.58
C ARG A 200 -43.03 1.57 -15.94
N GLY A 201 -42.97 0.32 -16.45
CA GLY A 201 -42.24 -0.07 -17.70
C GLY A 201 -42.73 -1.34 -18.49
N ILE A 202 -41.88 -1.86 -19.41
CA ILE A 202 -42.00 -2.81 -20.60
C ILE A 202 -42.81 -4.14 -20.41
N SER A 203 -43.24 -4.82 -21.52
CA SER A 203 -44.18 -5.97 -21.55
C SER A 203 -43.63 -7.38 -21.88
N SER A 204 -43.04 -7.68 -23.06
CA SER A 204 -42.58 -9.06 -23.44
C SER A 204 -41.58 -9.13 -24.63
N THR A 205 -41.07 -10.31 -25.03
CA THR A 205 -40.11 -10.53 -26.15
C THR A 205 -40.15 -11.98 -26.71
N VAL A 206 -39.85 -12.21 -28.00
CA VAL A 206 -39.93 -13.49 -28.76
C VAL A 206 -38.73 -13.69 -29.73
N VAL A 207 -38.31 -14.93 -30.05
CA VAL A 207 -37.16 -15.27 -30.96
C VAL A 207 -37.42 -16.54 -31.83
N GLU A 208 -36.96 -16.58 -33.09
CA GLU A 208 -37.21 -17.64 -34.11
C GLU A 208 -36.03 -17.85 -35.12
N TYR A 209 -36.00 -18.95 -35.90
CA TYR A 209 -34.87 -19.39 -36.76
C TYR A 209 -35.26 -19.99 -38.13
N GLN A 210 -34.40 -19.91 -39.17
CA GLN A 210 -34.56 -20.63 -40.46
C GLN A 210 -33.23 -20.88 -41.22
N VAL A 211 -33.07 -22.03 -41.90
CA VAL A 211 -31.93 -22.28 -42.82
C VAL A 211 -32.14 -21.66 -44.21
N GLY A 212 -31.07 -21.09 -44.78
CA GLY A 212 -31.03 -20.51 -46.12
C GLY A 212 -29.73 -20.83 -46.89
N THR A 213 -29.72 -20.51 -48.18
CA THR A 213 -28.59 -20.72 -49.10
C THR A 213 -27.75 -19.46 -49.35
N SER A 214 -28.15 -18.32 -48.78
CA SER A 214 -27.45 -17.04 -48.83
C SER A 214 -27.15 -16.54 -47.41
N GLY A 215 -25.96 -15.96 -47.23
CA GLY A 215 -25.56 -15.24 -46.02
C GLY A 215 -25.94 -13.76 -46.00
N THR A 216 -26.54 -13.23 -47.06
CA THR A 216 -26.89 -11.80 -47.20
C THR A 216 -28.37 -11.54 -47.50
N SER A 217 -29.12 -12.58 -47.87
CA SER A 217 -30.56 -12.49 -48.16
C SER A 217 -31.34 -13.38 -47.19
N ALA A 218 -32.21 -12.77 -46.38
CA ALA A 218 -33.03 -13.51 -45.43
C ALA A 218 -33.97 -14.50 -46.15
N PRO A 219 -34.11 -15.74 -45.66
CA PRO A 219 -34.94 -16.74 -46.31
C PRO A 219 -36.44 -16.41 -46.13
N THR A 220 -37.23 -16.71 -47.17
CA THR A 220 -38.66 -16.35 -47.26
C THR A 220 -39.59 -17.53 -46.95
N GLY A 221 -39.13 -18.50 -46.17
CA GLY A 221 -39.91 -19.69 -45.84
C GLY A 221 -40.41 -19.69 -44.40
N THR A 222 -40.72 -20.88 -43.89
CA THR A 222 -41.22 -21.04 -42.52
C THR A 222 -40.10 -20.87 -41.50
N TRP A 223 -40.33 -19.99 -40.51
CA TRP A 223 -39.47 -19.80 -39.35
C TRP A 223 -39.90 -20.73 -38.21
N SER A 224 -38.94 -21.19 -37.42
CA SER A 224 -39.11 -22.15 -36.33
C SER A 224 -38.68 -21.53 -35.00
N THR A 225 -39.44 -21.71 -33.93
CA THR A 225 -39.02 -21.30 -32.58
C THR A 225 -37.85 -22.13 -32.03
N SER A 226 -37.56 -23.28 -32.65
CA SER A 226 -36.40 -24.14 -32.34
C SER A 226 -35.31 -24.00 -33.42
N PRO A 227 -34.00 -23.94 -33.06
CA PRO A 227 -32.91 -23.90 -34.02
C PRO A 227 -32.90 -25.08 -34.99
N VAL A 228 -32.52 -24.82 -36.24
CA VAL A 228 -32.49 -25.81 -37.34
C VAL A 228 -31.04 -26.05 -37.79
N ALA A 229 -30.63 -27.31 -37.93
CA ALA A 229 -29.25 -27.65 -38.27
C ALA A 229 -28.94 -27.50 -39.78
N THR A 230 -27.81 -26.86 -40.12
CA THR A 230 -27.24 -26.84 -41.47
C THR A 230 -26.39 -28.09 -41.71
N THR A 231 -26.90 -29.07 -42.45
CA THR A 231 -26.27 -30.40 -42.59
C THR A 231 -25.29 -30.54 -43.76
N ALA A 232 -25.18 -29.52 -44.63
CA ALA A 232 -24.24 -29.52 -45.76
C ALA A 232 -23.31 -28.31 -45.74
N GLN A 233 -22.09 -28.47 -46.27
CA GLN A 233 -21.12 -27.38 -46.42
C GLN A 233 -21.65 -26.34 -47.42
N GLY A 234 -21.60 -25.05 -47.04
CA GLY A 234 -22.10 -23.91 -47.83
C GLY A 234 -23.51 -23.41 -47.48
N GLN A 235 -24.15 -23.91 -46.43
CA GLN A 235 -25.46 -23.45 -45.95
C GLN A 235 -25.36 -22.36 -44.86
N TYR A 236 -26.45 -21.65 -44.59
CA TYR A 236 -26.55 -20.58 -43.59
C TYR A 236 -27.76 -20.76 -42.67
N LEU A 237 -27.66 -20.39 -41.39
CA LEU A 237 -28.76 -20.38 -40.42
C LEU A 237 -29.06 -18.93 -39.99
N TRP A 238 -30.31 -18.51 -40.17
CA TRP A 238 -30.82 -17.18 -39.80
C TRP A 238 -31.64 -17.22 -38.50
N THR A 239 -31.69 -16.09 -37.78
CA THR A 239 -32.45 -15.86 -36.53
C THR A 239 -33.23 -14.54 -36.58
N ARG A 240 -34.37 -14.43 -35.88
CA ARG A 240 -35.25 -13.24 -35.73
C ARG A 240 -35.63 -13.01 -34.26
N THR A 241 -35.76 -11.76 -33.81
CA THR A 241 -36.18 -11.36 -32.45
C THR A 241 -37.21 -10.23 -32.47
N THR A 242 -38.22 -10.24 -31.60
CA THR A 242 -39.29 -9.21 -31.47
C THR A 242 -39.52 -8.82 -30.00
N ILE A 243 -39.55 -7.53 -29.64
CA ILE A 243 -39.86 -7.00 -28.28
C ILE A 243 -41.23 -6.29 -28.30
N HIS A 244 -41.99 -6.36 -27.20
CA HIS A 244 -43.28 -5.68 -26.97
C HIS A 244 -43.23 -4.82 -25.69
N TYR A 245 -43.80 -3.62 -25.71
CA TYR A 245 -43.82 -2.68 -24.57
C TYR A 245 -45.22 -2.60 -23.92
N THR A 246 -45.32 -2.19 -22.65
CA THR A 246 -46.63 -2.00 -21.97
C THR A 246 -47.42 -0.81 -22.51
N SER A 247 -46.77 0.03 -23.32
CA SER A 247 -47.38 1.03 -24.20
C SER A 247 -47.98 0.44 -25.49
N GLY A 248 -47.84 -0.86 -25.74
CA GLY A 248 -48.42 -1.57 -26.89
C GLY A 248 -47.64 -1.47 -28.21
N SER A 249 -46.37 -1.04 -28.16
CA SER A 249 -45.48 -0.92 -29.34
C SER A 249 -44.46 -2.06 -29.43
N ASP A 250 -44.04 -2.42 -30.64
CA ASP A 250 -43.13 -3.55 -30.91
C ASP A 250 -41.84 -3.15 -31.66
N SER A 251 -40.78 -3.97 -31.57
CA SER A 251 -39.53 -3.81 -32.35
C SER A 251 -38.90 -5.15 -32.77
N ILE A 252 -38.48 -5.31 -34.04
CA ILE A 252 -37.99 -6.58 -34.63
C ILE A 252 -36.56 -6.46 -35.20
N SER A 253 -35.74 -7.52 -35.08
CA SER A 253 -34.34 -7.63 -35.56
C SER A 253 -33.99 -9.04 -36.10
N TYR A 254 -32.89 -9.18 -36.87
CA TYR A 254 -32.43 -10.46 -37.47
C TYR A 254 -30.90 -10.68 -37.35
N SER A 255 -30.42 -11.93 -37.46
CA SER A 255 -28.99 -12.32 -37.59
C SER A 255 -28.78 -13.60 -38.42
N VAL A 256 -27.54 -13.91 -38.83
CA VAL A 256 -27.19 -15.08 -39.68
C VAL A 256 -25.80 -15.66 -39.38
N ALA A 257 -25.66 -16.99 -39.50
CA ALA A 257 -24.41 -17.76 -39.36
C ALA A 257 -24.20 -18.70 -40.57
N ALA A 258 -22.96 -19.15 -40.83
CA ALA A 258 -22.57 -19.91 -42.03
C ALA A 258 -21.84 -21.23 -41.70
N HIS A 259 -22.05 -22.27 -42.53
CA HIS A 259 -21.40 -23.58 -42.41
C HIS A 259 -20.32 -23.75 -43.50
N GLY A 260 -19.04 -23.62 -43.13
CA GLY A 260 -17.90 -23.57 -44.07
C GLY A 260 -17.50 -24.89 -44.73
N LYS A 261 -16.46 -24.85 -45.58
CA LYS A 261 -15.80 -26.03 -46.19
C LYS A 261 -14.49 -26.34 -45.46
N GLN A 262 -14.14 -27.63 -45.36
CA GLN A 262 -12.88 -28.08 -44.76
C GLN A 262 -11.74 -28.16 -45.80
N GLY A 263 -10.55 -27.68 -45.44
CA GLY A 263 -9.34 -27.73 -46.28
C GLY A 263 -8.52 -29.01 -46.12
N SER A 264 -7.50 -29.17 -46.97
CA SER A 264 -6.54 -30.28 -46.92
C SER A 264 -5.57 -30.18 -45.74
N GLN A 265 -5.25 -31.32 -45.11
CA GLN A 265 -4.26 -31.41 -44.03
C GLN A 265 -2.82 -31.24 -44.56
N GLY A 266 -1.98 -30.50 -43.82
CA GLY A 266 -0.56 -30.31 -44.14
C GLY A 266 0.35 -31.42 -43.59
N ASN A 267 1.59 -31.47 -44.11
CA ASN A 267 2.63 -32.38 -43.61
C ASN A 267 3.04 -32.04 -42.16
N PRO A 268 3.48 -33.04 -41.36
CA PRO A 268 4.12 -32.79 -40.07
C PRO A 268 5.37 -31.92 -40.21
N GLY A 269 5.62 -31.06 -39.21
CA GLY A 269 6.86 -30.31 -39.10
C GLY A 269 8.05 -31.18 -38.68
N VAL A 270 9.26 -30.64 -38.82
CA VAL A 270 10.49 -31.25 -38.27
C VAL A 270 10.46 -31.18 -36.74
N ASP A 271 11.00 -32.19 -36.05
CA ASP A 271 11.16 -32.20 -34.59
C ASP A 271 11.79 -30.90 -34.08
N ALA A 272 11.10 -30.22 -33.17
CA ALA A 272 11.66 -29.07 -32.47
C ALA A 272 12.82 -29.50 -31.57
N ILE A 273 13.88 -28.68 -31.54
CA ILE A 273 14.96 -28.75 -30.56
C ILE A 273 14.77 -27.58 -29.59
N LEU A 274 14.65 -27.88 -28.30
CA LEU A 274 14.45 -26.91 -27.22
C LEU A 274 15.62 -27.00 -26.24
N ILE A 275 16.07 -25.87 -25.69
CA ILE A 275 16.81 -25.82 -24.43
C ILE A 275 15.85 -25.35 -23.34
N SER A 276 16.01 -25.89 -22.12
CA SER A 276 15.62 -25.20 -20.90
C SER A 276 16.79 -25.10 -19.93
N ILE A 277 16.86 -24.01 -19.17
CA ILE A 277 17.86 -23.83 -18.11
C ILE A 277 17.22 -23.99 -16.73
N THR A 278 17.80 -24.86 -15.90
CA THR A 278 17.50 -24.94 -14.46
C THR A 278 18.66 -24.37 -13.64
N ALA A 279 18.41 -23.97 -12.38
CA ALA A 279 19.43 -23.41 -11.48
C ALA A 279 19.39 -24.12 -10.13
N SER A 280 20.53 -24.66 -9.69
CA SER A 280 20.59 -25.56 -8.52
C SER A 280 20.22 -24.90 -7.18
N ASN A 281 20.42 -23.58 -7.06
CA ASN A 281 20.15 -22.80 -5.85
C ASN A 281 19.37 -21.51 -6.18
N GLY A 282 18.49 -21.58 -7.20
CA GLY A 282 17.79 -20.41 -7.73
C GLY A 282 18.69 -19.46 -8.52
N ASN A 283 18.16 -18.29 -8.85
CA ASN A 283 18.77 -17.27 -9.72
C ASN A 283 18.83 -15.87 -9.08
N ILE A 284 18.70 -15.78 -7.75
CA ILE A 284 18.82 -14.54 -6.99
C ILE A 284 19.83 -14.76 -5.87
N PHE A 285 20.92 -13.99 -5.89
CA PHE A 285 21.89 -13.86 -4.82
C PHE A 285 21.59 -12.63 -3.96
N LYS A 286 22.24 -12.57 -2.80
CA LYS A 286 22.21 -11.42 -1.90
C LYS A 286 23.61 -11.04 -1.47
N ASN A 287 23.86 -9.74 -1.36
CA ASN A 287 25.05 -9.16 -0.74
C ASN A 287 26.37 -9.78 -1.24
N ASN A 288 26.47 -10.07 -2.56
CA ASN A 288 27.65 -10.66 -3.19
C ASN A 288 28.04 -12.04 -2.58
N SER A 289 27.05 -12.82 -2.14
CA SER A 289 27.24 -14.12 -1.47
C SER A 289 26.50 -15.26 -2.18
N GLY A 290 27.14 -16.43 -2.22
CA GLY A 290 26.60 -17.67 -2.77
C GLY A 290 27.00 -17.97 -4.21
N SER A 291 26.52 -19.11 -4.70
CA SER A 291 26.67 -19.56 -6.08
C SER A 291 25.48 -20.45 -6.49
N THR A 292 25.31 -20.64 -7.80
CA THR A 292 24.31 -21.53 -8.40
C THR A 292 24.94 -22.25 -9.59
N ILE A 293 24.53 -23.50 -9.83
CA ILE A 293 24.90 -24.24 -11.04
C ILE A 293 23.72 -24.13 -12.00
N LEU A 294 23.93 -23.45 -13.11
CA LEU A 294 23.01 -23.44 -14.23
C LEU A 294 23.18 -24.75 -15.01
N THR A 295 22.08 -25.43 -15.33
CA THR A 295 22.08 -26.68 -16.10
C THR A 295 21.21 -26.50 -17.34
N ALA A 296 21.79 -26.69 -18.52
CA ALA A 296 21.10 -26.62 -19.80
C ALA A 296 20.66 -28.03 -20.23
N HIS A 297 19.35 -28.23 -20.29
CA HIS A 297 18.69 -29.45 -20.72
C HIS A 297 18.29 -29.31 -22.19
N VAL A 298 18.71 -30.23 -23.06
CA VAL A 298 18.34 -30.23 -24.49
C VAL A 298 17.26 -31.26 -24.74
N TYR A 299 16.14 -30.84 -25.32
CA TYR A 299 15.04 -31.73 -25.71
C TYR A 299 14.91 -31.81 -27.23
N LYS A 300 14.63 -33.01 -27.74
CA LYS A 300 14.21 -33.23 -29.14
C LYS A 300 12.96 -34.10 -29.15
N ALA A 301 11.93 -33.69 -29.89
CA ALA A 301 10.63 -34.38 -29.94
C ALA A 301 10.01 -34.66 -28.55
N GLY A 302 10.28 -33.78 -27.57
CA GLY A 302 9.81 -33.91 -26.19
C GLY A 302 10.64 -34.80 -25.26
N ALA A 303 11.67 -35.49 -25.76
CA ALA A 303 12.59 -36.30 -24.94
C ALA A 303 13.91 -35.57 -24.68
N GLU A 304 14.45 -35.67 -23.47
CA GLU A 304 15.76 -35.09 -23.12
C GLU A 304 16.89 -35.88 -23.79
N VAL A 305 17.88 -35.15 -24.31
CA VAL A 305 18.98 -35.68 -25.12
C VAL A 305 20.30 -35.48 -24.37
N THR A 306 21.00 -36.57 -24.09
CA THR A 306 22.25 -36.58 -23.32
C THR A 306 23.34 -37.39 -24.01
N GLY A 307 24.58 -37.32 -23.49
CA GLY A 307 25.70 -38.13 -23.97
C GLY A 307 26.00 -37.96 -25.47
N SER A 308 26.27 -39.06 -26.16
CA SER A 308 26.61 -39.07 -27.59
C SER A 308 25.49 -38.54 -28.49
N ALA A 309 24.23 -38.68 -28.10
CA ALA A 309 23.10 -38.13 -28.84
C ALA A 309 23.09 -36.59 -28.78
N LEU A 310 23.49 -36.00 -27.64
CA LEU A 310 23.68 -34.55 -27.51
C LEU A 310 24.87 -34.08 -28.36
N THR A 311 26.00 -34.78 -28.28
CA THR A 311 27.19 -34.47 -29.12
C THR A 311 26.88 -34.50 -30.62
N ALA A 312 25.98 -35.38 -31.07
CA ALA A 312 25.53 -35.43 -32.46
C ALA A 312 24.62 -34.25 -32.86
N LEU A 313 23.94 -33.60 -31.90
CA LEU A 313 23.20 -32.36 -32.14
C LEU A 313 24.12 -31.13 -32.11
N GLY A 314 25.12 -31.09 -31.24
CA GLY A 314 26.08 -29.99 -31.17
C GLY A 314 26.81 -29.89 -29.82
N THR A 315 27.44 -28.74 -29.59
CA THR A 315 28.07 -28.37 -28.32
C THR A 315 27.27 -27.27 -27.64
N ILE A 316 27.02 -27.40 -26.34
CA ILE A 316 26.43 -26.31 -25.54
C ILE A 316 27.54 -25.34 -25.16
N LYS A 317 27.32 -24.06 -25.45
CA LYS A 317 28.17 -22.94 -25.01
C LYS A 317 27.35 -21.93 -24.24
N TRP A 318 27.98 -21.36 -23.21
CA TRP A 318 27.37 -20.35 -22.36
C TRP A 318 27.91 -18.98 -22.72
N TYR A 319 27.01 -18.02 -22.92
CA TYR A 319 27.32 -16.61 -23.17
C TYR A 319 26.78 -15.76 -22.03
N LYS A 320 27.44 -14.63 -21.76
CA LYS A 320 27.06 -13.70 -20.70
C LYS A 320 26.75 -12.33 -21.31
N ASP A 321 25.64 -11.73 -20.88
CA ASP A 321 25.22 -10.35 -21.21
C ASP A 321 25.22 -10.02 -22.72
N GLY A 322 24.84 -11.00 -23.55
CA GLY A 322 24.81 -10.87 -25.01
C GLY A 322 26.18 -10.88 -25.68
N GLY A 323 27.26 -11.19 -24.96
CA GLY A 323 28.61 -11.28 -25.48
C GLY A 323 28.79 -12.32 -26.60
N SER A 324 29.81 -12.12 -27.43
CA SER A 324 30.20 -13.01 -28.54
C SER A 324 31.25 -14.06 -28.16
N ILE A 325 31.82 -13.97 -26.96
CA ILE A 325 32.81 -14.92 -26.41
C ILE A 325 32.09 -15.78 -25.38
N ASP A 326 32.27 -17.10 -25.43
CA ASP A 326 31.71 -18.00 -24.44
C ASP A 326 32.44 -17.91 -23.10
N VAL A 327 31.67 -17.97 -22.01
CA VAL A 327 32.15 -18.00 -20.61
C VAL A 327 32.23 -19.41 -20.04
N GLY A 328 31.84 -20.42 -20.83
CA GLY A 328 31.90 -21.83 -20.46
C GLY A 328 31.30 -22.73 -21.53
N THR A 329 31.61 -24.03 -21.47
CA THR A 329 31.12 -25.05 -22.41
C THR A 329 30.66 -26.30 -21.67
N GLY A 330 29.64 -26.97 -22.19
CA GLY A 330 29.03 -28.15 -21.59
C GLY A 330 27.64 -27.91 -21.02
N THR A 331 27.03 -28.96 -20.46
CA THR A 331 25.65 -28.95 -19.94
C THR A 331 25.49 -28.11 -18.67
N THR A 332 26.57 -27.72 -17.99
CA THR A 332 26.50 -26.91 -16.76
C THR A 332 27.44 -25.70 -16.80
N LEU A 333 27.06 -24.66 -16.04
CA LEU A 333 27.88 -23.49 -15.75
C LEU A 333 27.72 -23.11 -14.27
N THR A 334 28.83 -23.04 -13.53
CA THR A 334 28.82 -22.46 -12.18
C THR A 334 28.85 -20.94 -12.29
N VAL A 335 27.93 -20.27 -11.61
CA VAL A 335 27.87 -18.81 -11.49
C VAL A 335 27.98 -18.45 -10.01
N ASN A 336 28.97 -17.62 -9.66
CA ASN A 336 29.12 -17.09 -8.30
C ASN A 336 28.50 -15.69 -8.22
N ALA A 337 28.09 -15.26 -7.02
CA ALA A 337 27.57 -13.91 -6.82
C ALA A 337 28.60 -12.82 -7.22
N SER A 338 29.90 -13.06 -6.98
CA SER A 338 30.99 -12.20 -7.43
C SER A 338 31.07 -11.98 -8.94
N ASP A 339 30.46 -12.86 -9.74
CA ASP A 339 30.44 -12.76 -11.19
C ASP A 339 29.25 -11.92 -11.69
N VAL A 340 28.33 -11.50 -10.81
CA VAL A 340 27.04 -10.86 -11.15
C VAL A 340 26.98 -9.43 -10.61
N THR A 341 27.32 -8.44 -11.43
CA THR A 341 27.21 -7.02 -11.06
C THR A 341 25.76 -6.55 -11.13
N SER A 342 25.01 -6.73 -10.04
CA SER A 342 23.55 -6.50 -9.90
C SER A 342 22.67 -7.41 -10.77
N LYS A 343 22.98 -7.59 -12.04
CA LYS A 343 22.29 -8.46 -12.99
C LYS A 343 23.29 -9.03 -14.00
N ALA A 344 23.14 -10.30 -14.33
CA ALA A 344 23.76 -10.93 -15.48
C ALA A 344 22.74 -11.81 -16.22
N VAL A 345 22.77 -11.80 -17.55
CA VAL A 345 21.98 -12.73 -18.39
C VAL A 345 22.91 -13.82 -18.91
N TYR A 346 22.62 -15.07 -18.57
CA TYR A 346 23.34 -16.23 -19.07
C TYR A 346 22.51 -16.94 -20.14
N GLU A 347 23.09 -17.10 -21.32
CA GLU A 347 22.48 -17.75 -22.47
C GLU A 347 23.20 -19.08 -22.77
N ALA A 348 22.47 -20.19 -22.76
CA ALA A 348 22.97 -21.46 -23.26
C ALA A 348 22.57 -21.60 -24.74
N ARG A 349 23.55 -21.77 -25.64
CA ARG A 349 23.35 -22.01 -27.07
C ARG A 349 23.82 -23.41 -27.44
N LEU A 350 22.99 -24.17 -28.16
CA LEU A 350 23.41 -25.40 -28.83
C LEU A 350 23.95 -25.06 -30.22
N GLU A 351 25.26 -25.16 -30.38
CA GLU A 351 25.96 -24.87 -31.64
C GLU A 351 26.37 -26.15 -32.36
N GLY A 352 26.03 -26.27 -33.65
CA GLY A 352 26.44 -27.40 -34.51
C GLY A 352 26.01 -27.25 -35.96
#